data_AF-A0A963VN20-F1
#
_entry.id   AF-A0A963VN20-F1
#
_cell.length_a   1.000
_cell.length_b   1.000
_cell.length_c   1.000
_cell.angle_alpha   90.00
_cell.angle_beta   90.00
_cell.angle_gamma   90.00
#
_symmetry.space_group_name_H-M   'P 1'
#
loop_
_entity.id
_entity.type
_entity.pdbx_description
1 polymer ?
#
loop_
_entity_poly.entity_id
_entity_poly.type
_entity_poly.pdbx_seq_one_letter_code
_entity_poly.pdbx_strand_id
1 'polypeptide(L)'
;ARVRHSAIAVNFIDIYFRTGQYPATLPSGLGSDAVGVVEAVGPDVTDIAVGDRVGYLIGPQGAYSDVRTMPAAVLIRIPDGVSDSTAATIMMKGMTAQYLFRQVYPLHGGETIVYHAAAGGVGLIACQWARALGVNMIGVVSSDEKAAAARAHGCAHTIVSTREDIVDRVREITDGKGVPVVFDSVGKDTLAASLDCLQP
;
A
#
# COMPACT_ATOMS: atom_id res chain seq x y z
N ALA A 1 14.26 18.71 -9.41
CA ALA A 1 13.13 19.58 -9.77
C ALA A 1 12.46 20.10 -8.51
N ARG A 2 11.96 21.34 -8.53
CA ARG A 2 11.13 21.95 -7.48
C ARG A 2 9.66 21.66 -7.81
N VAL A 3 8.95 21.02 -6.89
CA VAL A 3 7.57 20.55 -7.05
C VAL A 3 6.68 21.27 -6.04
N ARG A 4 5.61 21.91 -6.49
CA ARG A 4 4.54 22.40 -5.61
C ARG A 4 3.53 21.30 -5.41
N HIS A 5 3.34 20.87 -4.17
CA HIS A 5 2.39 19.81 -3.86
C HIS A 5 0.95 20.31 -4.00
N SER A 6 0.12 19.49 -4.61
CA SER A 6 -1.34 19.65 -4.66
C SER A 6 -2.04 18.65 -3.74
N ALA A 7 -1.41 17.50 -3.47
CA ALA A 7 -1.90 16.49 -2.53
C ALA A 7 -0.71 15.78 -1.86
N ILE A 8 -0.84 15.52 -0.57
CA ILE A 8 0.20 14.87 0.25
C ILE A 8 -0.41 13.61 0.85
N ALA A 9 0.28 12.48 0.69
CA ALA A 9 -0.19 11.21 1.20
C ALA A 9 0.09 11.08 2.70
N VAL A 10 -0.82 10.44 3.43
CA VAL A 10 -0.59 10.02 4.81
C VAL A 10 -0.39 8.51 4.84
N ASN A 11 0.64 8.06 5.54
CA ASN A 11 1.03 6.67 5.67
C ASN A 11 1.30 6.31 7.14
N PHE A 12 1.11 5.04 7.49
CA PHE A 12 1.33 4.59 8.87
C PHE A 12 2.81 4.72 9.29
N ILE A 13 3.74 4.63 8.33
CA ILE A 13 5.18 4.84 8.55
C ILE A 13 5.50 6.23 9.10
N ASP A 14 4.68 7.23 8.81
CA ASP A 14 4.84 8.59 9.34
C ASP A 14 4.72 8.60 10.87
N ILE A 15 3.89 7.71 11.43
CA ILE A 15 3.77 7.53 12.88
C ILE A 15 5.06 6.98 13.45
N TYR A 16 5.69 6.00 12.79
CA TYR A 16 6.95 5.41 13.26
C TYR A 16 8.08 6.43 13.32
N PHE A 17 8.18 7.32 12.32
CA PHE A 17 9.13 8.44 12.38
C PHE A 17 8.77 9.45 13.46
N ARG A 18 7.49 9.82 13.59
CA ARG A 18 7.03 10.79 14.58
C ARG A 18 7.23 10.31 16.03
N THR A 19 7.02 9.02 16.31
CA THR A 19 7.20 8.45 17.66
C THR A 19 8.64 8.10 17.97
N GLY A 20 9.56 8.22 17.00
CA GLY A 20 10.96 7.86 17.15
C GLY A 20 11.24 6.35 17.08
N GLN A 21 10.25 5.53 16.74
CA GLN A 21 10.47 4.10 16.47
C GLN A 21 11.41 3.92 15.27
N TYR A 22 11.22 4.74 14.23
CA TYR A 22 12.19 4.88 13.15
C TYR A 22 13.01 6.16 13.39
N PRO A 23 14.34 6.05 13.46
CA PRO A 23 15.19 7.20 13.77
C PRO A 23 15.20 8.21 12.61
N ALA A 24 15.29 9.49 12.96
CA ALA A 24 15.49 10.58 12.02
C ALA A 24 16.44 11.62 12.62
N THR A 25 17.25 12.26 11.78
CA THR A 25 18.09 13.40 12.19
C THR A 25 17.19 14.61 12.44
N LEU A 26 17.28 15.19 13.64
CA LEU A 26 16.45 16.32 14.04
C LEU A 26 17.15 17.69 13.82
N PRO A 27 16.40 18.75 13.47
CA PRO A 27 14.96 18.75 13.18
C PRO A 27 14.65 18.04 11.85
N SER A 28 13.55 17.29 11.83
CA SER A 28 13.07 16.58 10.63
C SER A 28 11.66 17.04 10.27
N GLY A 29 11.37 17.13 8.97
CA GLY A 29 9.99 17.13 8.49
C GLY A 29 9.34 15.74 8.63
N LEU A 30 8.09 15.62 8.17
CA LEU A 30 7.35 14.36 8.08
C LEU A 30 6.81 14.12 6.66
N GLY A 31 6.42 12.88 6.39
CA GLY A 31 5.87 12.42 5.13
C GLY A 31 6.94 12.16 4.08
N SER A 32 6.71 11.13 3.26
CA SER A 32 7.65 10.69 2.21
C SER A 32 7.08 10.74 0.79
N ASP A 33 5.79 11.05 0.63
CA ASP A 33 5.07 10.84 -0.62
C ASP A 33 4.07 11.97 -0.88
N ALA A 34 4.14 12.57 -2.06
CA ALA A 34 3.24 13.63 -2.49
C ALA A 34 3.09 13.65 -4.01
N VAL A 35 2.06 14.36 -4.46
CA VAL A 35 1.79 14.67 -5.86
C VAL A 35 1.73 16.18 -6.01
N GLY A 36 2.18 16.68 -7.16
CA GLY A 36 2.21 18.09 -7.44
C GLY A 36 2.61 18.42 -8.87
N VAL A 37 2.88 19.70 -9.09
CA VAL A 37 3.31 20.24 -10.38
C VAL A 37 4.75 20.73 -10.28
N VAL A 38 5.55 20.43 -11.30
CA VAL A 38 6.92 20.89 -11.38
C VAL A 38 6.95 22.40 -11.68
N GLU A 39 7.53 23.19 -10.78
CA GLU A 39 7.69 24.64 -10.93
C GLU A 39 9.04 25.03 -11.52
N ALA A 40 10.07 24.22 -11.30
CA ALA A 40 11.41 24.46 -11.83
C ALA A 40 12.20 23.15 -11.97
N VAL A 41 13.09 23.09 -12.94
CA VAL A 41 14.01 21.96 -13.17
C VAL A 41 15.47 22.44 -13.09
N GLY A 42 16.38 21.54 -12.72
CA GLY A 42 17.81 21.83 -12.77
C GLY A 42 18.33 21.80 -14.20
N PRO A 43 19.52 22.37 -14.47
CA PRO A 43 20.07 22.46 -15.83
C PRO A 43 20.25 21.10 -16.52
N ASP A 44 20.57 20.05 -15.75
CA ASP A 44 20.84 18.71 -16.29
C ASP A 44 19.59 17.78 -16.28
N VAL A 45 18.40 18.32 -15.98
CA VAL A 45 17.17 17.53 -15.93
C VAL A 45 16.50 17.56 -17.30
N THR A 46 16.49 16.40 -17.98
CA THR A 46 15.90 16.23 -19.32
C THR A 46 14.58 15.47 -19.32
N ASP A 47 14.35 14.63 -18.30
CA ASP A 47 13.28 13.63 -18.33
C ASP A 47 11.98 14.11 -17.70
N ILE A 48 11.93 15.34 -17.20
CA ILE A 48 10.78 16.02 -16.58
C ILE A 48 10.82 17.50 -16.96
N ALA A 49 9.67 18.11 -17.22
CA ALA A 49 9.55 19.53 -17.58
C ALA A 49 8.73 20.34 -16.56
N VAL A 50 8.88 21.67 -16.59
CA VAL A 50 7.99 22.59 -15.86
C VAL A 50 6.56 22.42 -16.36
N GLY A 51 5.60 22.32 -15.43
CA GLY A 51 4.20 22.03 -15.73
C GLY A 51 3.84 20.54 -15.68
N ASP A 52 4.82 19.63 -15.70
CA ASP A 52 4.54 18.19 -15.54
C ASP A 52 3.88 17.94 -14.18
N ARG A 53 2.78 17.18 -14.20
CA ARG A 53 2.18 16.59 -13.00
C ARG A 53 2.99 15.37 -12.60
N VAL A 54 3.52 15.37 -11.39
CA VAL A 54 4.43 14.33 -10.90
C VAL A 54 4.05 13.89 -9.50
N GLY A 55 4.29 12.62 -9.21
CA GLY A 55 4.28 12.06 -7.87
C GLY A 55 5.65 11.53 -7.48
N TYR A 56 5.84 11.31 -6.19
CA TYR A 56 6.97 10.57 -5.67
C TYR A 56 6.55 9.82 -4.41
N LEU A 57 7.33 8.81 -4.05
CA LEU A 57 7.19 8.00 -2.85
C LEU A 57 8.56 7.67 -2.28
N ILE A 58 8.63 7.31 -1.00
CA ILE A 58 9.86 6.82 -0.34
C ILE A 58 11.02 7.84 -0.46
N GLY A 59 10.70 9.14 -0.58
CA GLY A 59 11.70 10.19 -0.47
C GLY A 59 12.21 10.32 0.98
N PRO A 60 13.28 11.09 1.24
CA PRO A 60 13.58 11.50 2.60
C PRO A 60 12.35 12.15 3.24
N GLN A 61 12.31 12.28 4.57
CA GLN A 61 11.19 12.94 5.23
C GLN A 61 11.06 14.41 4.79
N GLY A 62 9.83 14.95 4.75
CA GLY A 62 9.54 16.35 4.43
C GLY A 62 8.48 16.59 3.36
N ALA A 63 7.73 15.57 2.94
CA ALA A 63 6.62 15.74 2.00
C ALA A 63 5.48 16.60 2.56
N TYR A 64 5.35 16.73 3.90
CA TYR A 64 4.39 17.59 4.57
C TYR A 64 4.83 19.06 4.47
N SER A 65 4.78 19.59 3.25
CA SER A 65 5.21 20.94 2.86
C SER A 65 4.47 21.39 1.60
N ASP A 66 4.39 22.70 1.35
CA ASP A 66 3.76 23.22 0.13
C ASP A 66 4.62 23.01 -1.11
N VAL A 67 5.95 23.10 -0.95
CA VAL A 67 6.90 23.03 -2.05
C VAL A 67 8.16 22.27 -1.63
N ARG A 68 8.65 21.41 -2.51
CA ARG A 68 9.83 20.57 -2.24
C ARG A 68 10.73 20.42 -3.45
N THR A 69 12.04 20.41 -3.22
CA THR A 69 13.04 20.03 -4.23
C THR A 69 13.34 18.55 -4.12
N MET A 70 13.20 17.82 -5.23
CA MET A 70 13.44 16.37 -5.32
C MET A 70 14.37 16.04 -6.50
N PRO A 71 15.20 14.98 -6.42
CA PRO A 71 15.89 14.45 -7.59
C PRO A 71 14.90 14.11 -8.69
N ALA A 72 15.17 14.50 -9.94
CA ALA A 72 14.23 14.24 -11.04
C ALA A 72 14.02 12.74 -11.30
N ALA A 73 15.05 11.93 -11.05
CA ALA A 73 15.04 10.48 -11.29
C ALA A 73 14.02 9.69 -10.43
N VAL A 74 13.52 10.28 -9.34
CA VAL A 74 12.50 9.63 -8.48
C VAL A 74 11.09 10.17 -8.72
N LEU A 75 10.94 11.15 -9.62
CA LEU A 75 9.65 11.71 -9.97
C LEU A 75 8.99 10.83 -11.03
N ILE A 76 7.73 10.49 -10.76
CA ILE A 76 6.90 9.67 -11.64
C ILE A 76 5.85 10.58 -12.24
N ARG A 77 5.81 10.71 -13.57
CA ARG A 77 4.76 11.47 -14.26
C ARG A 77 3.39 10.85 -13.98
N ILE A 78 2.42 11.68 -13.64
CA ILE A 78 1.04 11.25 -13.41
C ILE A 78 0.32 11.22 -14.76
N PRO A 79 -0.27 10.08 -15.17
CA PRO A 79 -1.02 9.98 -16.41
C PRO A 79 -2.23 10.93 -16.45
N ASP A 80 -2.58 11.35 -17.66
CA ASP A 80 -3.84 12.04 -17.91
C ASP A 80 -5.02 11.17 -17.48
N GLY A 81 -6.05 11.79 -16.89
CA GLY A 81 -7.22 11.11 -16.36
C GLY A 81 -7.09 10.57 -14.93
N VAL A 82 -5.88 10.49 -14.35
CA VAL A 82 -5.70 10.22 -12.92
C VAL A 82 -5.67 11.55 -12.17
N SER A 83 -6.55 11.76 -11.21
CA SER A 83 -6.56 12.98 -10.38
C SER A 83 -5.38 13.01 -9.40
N ASP A 84 -5.01 14.19 -8.90
CA ASP A 84 -3.93 14.32 -7.91
C ASP A 84 -4.24 13.58 -6.61
N SER A 85 -5.50 13.59 -6.15
CA SER A 85 -5.93 12.90 -4.93
C SER A 85 -5.86 11.38 -5.09
N THR A 86 -6.27 10.84 -6.25
CA THR A 86 -6.10 9.43 -6.57
C THR A 86 -4.62 9.08 -6.64
N ALA A 87 -3.81 9.85 -7.37
CA ALA A 87 -2.37 9.62 -7.51
C ALA A 87 -1.65 9.61 -6.15
N ALA A 88 -1.93 10.59 -5.27
CA ALA A 88 -1.33 10.65 -3.93
C ALA A 88 -1.77 9.46 -3.05
N THR A 89 -3.00 8.96 -3.24
CA THR A 89 -3.49 7.80 -2.51
C THR A 89 -2.78 6.52 -2.95
N ILE A 90 -2.55 6.35 -4.26
CA ILE A 90 -2.03 5.08 -4.81
C ILE A 90 -0.50 5.00 -4.90
N MET A 91 0.25 6.10 -4.87
CA MET A 91 1.70 6.07 -5.13
C MET A 91 2.43 5.05 -4.24
N MET A 92 2.45 5.28 -2.94
CA MET A 92 3.08 4.35 -2.00
C MET A 92 2.29 3.03 -1.91
N LYS A 93 0.98 3.12 -1.66
CA LYS A 93 0.14 1.95 -1.32
C LYS A 93 -0.03 0.99 -2.50
N GLY A 94 -0.19 1.53 -3.70
CA GLY A 94 -0.28 0.78 -4.95
C GLY A 94 1.06 0.17 -5.35
N MET A 95 2.18 0.90 -5.21
CA MET A 95 3.50 0.29 -5.44
C MET A 95 3.82 -0.80 -4.41
N THR A 96 3.36 -0.67 -3.16
CA THR A 96 3.42 -1.75 -2.17
C THR A 96 2.68 -2.99 -2.65
N ALA A 97 1.41 -2.87 -3.02
CA ALA A 97 0.64 -4.00 -3.55
C ALA A 97 1.29 -4.59 -4.82
N GLN A 98 1.81 -3.74 -5.70
CA GLN A 98 2.49 -4.16 -6.93
C GLN A 98 3.69 -5.05 -6.65
N TYR A 99 4.63 -4.60 -5.80
CA TYR A 99 5.84 -5.37 -5.59
C TYR A 99 5.54 -6.67 -4.83
N LEU A 100 4.57 -6.65 -3.91
CA LEU A 100 4.13 -7.85 -3.19
C LEU A 100 3.57 -8.90 -4.17
N PHE A 101 2.68 -8.51 -5.08
CA PHE A 101 1.97 -9.43 -5.97
C PHE A 101 2.71 -9.78 -7.26
N ARG A 102 3.75 -9.03 -7.62
CA ARG A 102 4.44 -9.20 -8.90
C ARG A 102 5.92 -9.52 -8.77
N GLN A 103 6.52 -9.32 -7.59
CA GLN A 103 7.96 -9.48 -7.39
C GLN A 103 8.29 -10.38 -6.19
N VAL A 104 7.64 -10.21 -5.03
CA VAL A 104 7.89 -11.06 -3.85
C VAL A 104 7.29 -12.45 -4.04
N TYR A 105 5.99 -12.48 -4.29
CA TYR A 105 5.27 -13.70 -4.63
C TYR A 105 4.42 -13.41 -5.87
N PRO A 106 4.94 -13.65 -7.09
CA PRO A 106 4.20 -13.41 -8.31
C PRO A 106 2.92 -14.24 -8.35
N LEU A 107 1.77 -13.56 -8.34
CA LEU A 107 0.46 -14.20 -8.41
C LEU A 107 0.05 -14.44 -9.87
N HIS A 108 -0.51 -15.61 -10.16
CA HIS A 108 -0.85 -16.05 -11.52
C HIS A 108 -2.36 -16.22 -11.78
N GLY A 109 -3.18 -16.18 -10.74
CA GLY A 109 -4.63 -16.40 -10.81
C GLY A 109 -5.02 -17.83 -10.45
N GLY A 110 -6.20 -18.00 -9.85
CA GLY A 110 -6.71 -19.27 -9.34
C GLY A 110 -6.17 -19.67 -7.97
N GLU A 111 -5.10 -19.03 -7.47
CA GLU A 111 -4.63 -19.25 -6.11
C GLU A 111 -5.57 -18.60 -5.07
N THR A 112 -5.53 -19.14 -3.86
CA THR A 112 -6.17 -18.55 -2.68
C THR A 112 -5.07 -18.04 -1.74
N ILE A 113 -5.19 -16.81 -1.25
CA ILE A 113 -4.16 -16.18 -0.39
C ILE A 113 -4.80 -15.57 0.86
N VAL A 114 -4.01 -15.37 1.92
CA VAL A 114 -4.44 -14.57 3.08
C VAL A 114 -3.77 -13.20 3.04
N TYR A 115 -4.55 -12.15 3.33
CA TYR A 115 -4.06 -10.77 3.40
C TYR A 115 -4.61 -10.08 4.67
N HIS A 116 -3.72 -9.63 5.55
CA HIS A 116 -4.11 -8.94 6.79
C HIS A 116 -4.42 -7.47 6.56
N ALA A 117 -5.27 -6.91 7.42
CA ALA A 117 -5.72 -5.51 7.35
C ALA A 117 -6.32 -5.16 5.97
N ALA A 118 -7.16 -6.05 5.43
CA ALA A 118 -7.67 -5.97 4.06
C ALA A 118 -8.52 -4.72 3.76
N ALA A 119 -9.06 -4.07 4.80
CA ALA A 119 -9.79 -2.80 4.67
C ALA A 119 -8.91 -1.55 4.90
N GLY A 120 -7.60 -1.71 5.03
CA GLY A 120 -6.64 -0.60 5.13
C GLY A 120 -6.29 0.01 3.77
N GLY A 121 -5.46 1.05 3.77
CA GLY A 121 -5.11 1.77 2.54
C GLY A 121 -4.44 0.89 1.47
N VAL A 122 -3.50 0.01 1.86
CA VAL A 122 -2.92 -0.98 0.94
C VAL A 122 -3.91 -2.11 0.69
N GLY A 123 -4.58 -2.60 1.73
CA GLY A 123 -5.51 -3.72 1.66
C GLY A 123 -6.62 -3.53 0.63
N LEU A 124 -7.25 -2.34 0.56
CA LEU A 124 -8.32 -2.08 -0.41
C LEU A 124 -7.82 -2.03 -1.86
N ILE A 125 -6.57 -1.61 -2.09
CA ILE A 125 -5.95 -1.70 -3.42
C ILE A 125 -5.63 -3.16 -3.73
N ALA A 126 -5.10 -3.90 -2.76
CA ALA A 126 -4.78 -5.31 -2.88
C ALA A 126 -6.03 -6.16 -3.18
N CYS A 127 -7.17 -5.88 -2.56
CA CYS A 127 -8.46 -6.53 -2.85
C CYS A 127 -8.85 -6.36 -4.33
N GLN A 128 -8.77 -5.13 -4.85
CA GLN A 128 -9.13 -4.83 -6.24
C GLN A 128 -8.19 -5.53 -7.21
N TRP A 129 -6.89 -5.52 -6.90
CA TRP A 129 -5.88 -6.11 -7.76
C TRP A 129 -5.93 -7.64 -7.75
N ALA A 130 -6.12 -8.26 -6.59
CA ALA A 130 -6.29 -9.72 -6.50
C ALA A 130 -7.49 -10.19 -7.33
N ARG A 131 -8.64 -9.49 -7.23
CA ARG A 131 -9.79 -9.76 -8.11
C ARG A 131 -9.44 -9.62 -9.60
N ALA A 132 -8.71 -8.57 -9.97
CA ALA A 132 -8.29 -8.36 -11.36
C ALA A 132 -7.32 -9.44 -11.87
N LEU A 133 -6.55 -10.08 -10.98
CA LEU A 133 -5.67 -11.20 -11.29
C LEU A 133 -6.37 -12.57 -11.23
N GLY A 134 -7.65 -12.62 -10.82
CA GLY A 134 -8.37 -13.89 -10.61
C GLY A 134 -7.91 -14.66 -9.37
N VAL A 135 -7.33 -13.98 -8.38
CA VAL A 135 -6.88 -14.56 -7.11
C VAL A 135 -7.99 -14.48 -6.07
N ASN A 136 -8.23 -15.57 -5.36
CA ASN A 136 -9.20 -15.64 -4.27
C ASN A 136 -8.56 -15.14 -2.97
N MET A 137 -8.65 -13.84 -2.71
CA MET A 137 -8.13 -13.26 -1.47
C MET A 137 -9.07 -13.51 -0.29
N ILE A 138 -8.51 -14.06 0.80
CA ILE A 138 -9.09 -14.11 2.14
C ILE A 138 -8.55 -12.91 2.94
N GLY A 139 -9.38 -11.90 3.16
CA GLY A 139 -9.01 -10.68 3.86
C GLY A 139 -9.32 -10.73 5.36
N VAL A 140 -8.32 -10.51 6.21
CA VAL A 140 -8.53 -10.38 7.67
C VAL A 140 -8.81 -8.92 8.03
N VAL A 141 -9.88 -8.70 8.79
CA VAL A 141 -10.36 -7.37 9.21
C VAL A 141 -10.83 -7.38 10.67
N SER A 142 -11.05 -6.19 11.25
CA SER A 142 -11.41 -6.04 12.67
C SER A 142 -12.91 -5.81 12.94
N SER A 143 -13.75 -5.65 11.91
CA SER A 143 -15.19 -5.39 12.06
C SER A 143 -15.98 -5.78 10.81
N ASP A 144 -17.29 -5.94 10.96
CA ASP A 144 -18.20 -6.26 9.85
C ASP A 144 -18.28 -5.14 8.81
N GLU A 145 -18.20 -3.88 9.23
CA GLU A 145 -18.13 -2.73 8.31
C GLU A 145 -16.88 -2.81 7.42
N LYS A 146 -15.72 -3.11 8.00
CA LYS A 146 -14.48 -3.32 7.26
C LYS A 146 -14.55 -4.54 6.35
N ALA A 147 -15.25 -5.59 6.78
CA ALA A 147 -15.49 -6.77 5.96
C ALA A 147 -16.33 -6.41 4.73
N ALA A 148 -17.39 -5.62 4.91
CA ALA A 148 -18.22 -5.12 3.83
C ALA A 148 -17.41 -4.25 2.86
N ALA A 149 -16.56 -3.35 3.37
CA ALA A 149 -15.68 -2.53 2.55
C ALA A 149 -14.70 -3.39 1.73
N ALA A 150 -14.03 -4.36 2.34
CA ALA A 150 -13.10 -5.26 1.64
C ALA A 150 -13.80 -6.05 0.52
N ARG A 151 -14.98 -6.63 0.80
CA ARG A 151 -15.80 -7.34 -0.21
C ARG A 151 -16.22 -6.44 -1.37
N ALA A 152 -16.67 -5.22 -1.09
CA ALA A 152 -17.03 -4.24 -2.12
C ALA A 152 -15.83 -3.92 -3.05
N HIS A 153 -14.61 -3.99 -2.51
CA HIS A 153 -13.37 -3.78 -3.25
C HIS A 153 -12.80 -5.05 -3.88
N GLY A 154 -13.49 -6.20 -3.81
CA GLY A 154 -13.12 -7.42 -4.52
C GLY A 154 -12.46 -8.50 -3.70
N CYS A 155 -12.40 -8.36 -2.38
CA CYS A 155 -11.99 -9.45 -1.50
C CYS A 155 -12.99 -10.61 -1.61
N ALA A 156 -12.51 -11.82 -1.93
CA ALA A 156 -13.37 -12.98 -2.16
C ALA A 156 -13.99 -13.49 -0.85
N HIS A 157 -13.19 -13.55 0.21
CA HIS A 157 -13.61 -13.93 1.55
C HIS A 157 -13.10 -12.93 2.56
N THR A 158 -13.78 -12.81 3.70
CA THR A 158 -13.32 -11.94 4.79
C THR A 158 -13.49 -12.65 6.12
N ILE A 159 -12.52 -12.48 7.01
CA ILE A 159 -12.54 -13.00 8.38
C ILE A 159 -12.54 -11.80 9.33
N VAL A 160 -13.50 -11.73 10.24
CA VAL A 160 -13.57 -10.71 11.29
C VAL A 160 -12.87 -11.24 12.54
N SER A 161 -11.58 -10.95 12.67
CA SER A 161 -10.68 -11.56 13.68
C SER A 161 -11.01 -11.24 15.14
N THR A 162 -11.97 -10.33 15.39
CA THR A 162 -12.47 -10.03 16.72
C THR A 162 -13.51 -11.03 17.22
N ARG A 163 -14.05 -11.89 16.32
CA ARG A 163 -15.06 -12.90 16.65
C ARG A 163 -14.87 -14.25 15.96
N GLU A 164 -13.97 -14.33 14.98
CA GLU A 164 -13.62 -15.55 14.24
C GLU A 164 -12.16 -15.91 14.49
N ASP A 165 -11.87 -17.21 14.55
CA ASP A 165 -10.49 -17.71 14.51
C ASP A 165 -9.97 -17.70 13.06
N ILE A 166 -8.78 -17.13 12.85
CA ILE A 166 -8.22 -16.96 11.50
C ILE A 166 -7.87 -18.32 10.88
N VAL A 167 -7.23 -19.21 11.65
CA VAL A 167 -6.70 -20.48 11.15
C VAL A 167 -7.84 -21.42 10.78
N ASP A 168 -8.85 -21.54 11.64
CA ASP A 168 -10.01 -22.39 11.40
C ASP A 168 -10.79 -21.95 10.16
N ARG A 169 -11.00 -20.64 9.99
CA ARG A 169 -11.71 -20.10 8.82
C ARG A 169 -10.90 -20.27 7.53
N VAL A 170 -9.59 -20.08 7.57
CA VAL A 170 -8.72 -20.34 6.41
C VAL A 170 -8.78 -21.82 6.03
N ARG A 171 -8.70 -22.74 7.00
CA ARG A 171 -8.83 -24.18 6.74
C ARG A 171 -10.19 -24.52 6.15
N GLU A 172 -11.28 -23.97 6.67
CA GLU A 172 -12.61 -24.19 6.11
C GLU A 172 -12.72 -23.72 4.65
N ILE A 173 -12.20 -22.52 4.34
CA ILE A 173 -12.24 -21.95 2.97
C ILE A 173 -11.35 -22.75 2.00
N THR A 174 -10.28 -23.37 2.49
CA THR A 174 -9.26 -24.04 1.66
C THR A 174 -9.34 -25.56 1.69
N ASP A 175 -10.45 -26.13 2.18
CA ASP A 175 -10.62 -27.58 2.37
C ASP A 175 -9.47 -28.23 3.16
N GLY A 176 -9.00 -27.51 4.19
CA GLY A 176 -7.93 -27.93 5.09
C GLY A 176 -6.51 -27.79 4.53
N LYS A 177 -6.33 -27.32 3.29
CA LYS A 177 -5.00 -27.25 2.65
C LYS A 177 -4.12 -26.12 3.17
N GLY A 178 -4.72 -25.01 3.62
CA GLY A 178 -4.00 -23.77 3.88
C GLY A 178 -3.73 -22.98 2.59
N VAL A 179 -2.88 -21.95 2.69
CA VAL A 179 -2.53 -21.07 1.57
C VAL A 179 -1.03 -21.09 1.26
N PRO A 180 -0.62 -20.86 -0.01
CA PRO A 180 0.79 -20.77 -0.39
C PRO A 180 1.50 -19.53 0.15
N VAL A 181 0.76 -18.47 0.48
CA VAL A 181 1.34 -17.19 0.94
C VAL A 181 0.35 -16.44 1.84
N VAL A 182 0.90 -15.78 2.86
CA VAL A 182 0.21 -14.87 3.76
C VAL A 182 0.91 -13.50 3.72
N PHE A 183 0.17 -12.43 3.47
CA PHE A 183 0.67 -11.07 3.54
C PHE A 183 0.24 -10.43 4.86
N ASP A 184 1.18 -10.34 5.82
CA ASP A 184 0.90 -9.89 7.18
C ASP A 184 1.59 -8.54 7.49
N SER A 185 0.78 -7.48 7.63
CA SER A 185 1.24 -6.14 8.03
C SER A 185 0.96 -5.80 9.50
N VAL A 186 0.30 -6.68 10.25
CA VAL A 186 -0.02 -6.47 11.68
C VAL A 186 1.13 -6.99 12.54
N GLY A 187 1.72 -8.12 12.15
CA GLY A 187 2.96 -8.62 12.73
C GLY A 187 2.73 -9.35 14.05
N LYS A 188 3.23 -8.79 15.16
CA LYS A 188 3.34 -9.49 16.46
C LYS A 188 2.06 -10.24 16.86
N ASP A 189 0.91 -9.60 16.70
CA ASP A 189 -0.38 -10.14 17.18
C ASP A 189 -0.96 -11.22 16.27
N THR A 190 -0.48 -11.33 15.03
CA THR A 190 -1.02 -12.25 14.01
C THR A 190 0.00 -13.28 13.53
N LEU A 191 1.29 -13.14 13.88
CA LEU A 191 2.37 -13.98 13.37
C LEU A 191 2.11 -15.48 13.50
N ALA A 192 1.68 -15.95 14.68
CA ALA A 192 1.43 -17.38 14.89
C ALA A 192 0.30 -17.89 13.98
N ALA A 193 -0.84 -17.18 13.94
CA ALA A 193 -1.96 -17.53 13.07
C ALA A 193 -1.56 -17.48 11.58
N SER A 194 -0.76 -16.50 11.17
CA SER A 194 -0.23 -16.39 9.81
C SER A 194 0.60 -17.62 9.43
N LEU A 195 1.48 -18.09 10.31
CA LEU A 195 2.28 -19.29 10.08
C LEU A 195 1.40 -20.56 9.99
N ASP A 196 0.40 -20.67 10.87
CA ASP A 196 -0.51 -21.84 10.92
C ASP A 196 -1.51 -21.90 9.75
N CYS A 197 -1.64 -20.82 8.99
CA CYS A 197 -2.44 -20.76 7.76
C CYS A 197 -1.71 -21.30 6.52
N LEU A 198 -0.39 -21.46 6.58
CA LEU A 198 0.41 -21.88 5.42
C LEU A 198 0.24 -23.37 5.13
N GLN A 199 0.24 -23.72 3.85
CA GLN A 199 0.40 -25.11 3.42
C GLN A 199 1.86 -25.59 3.63
N PRO A 200 2.09 -26.91 3.72
CA PRO A 200 3.44 -27.49 3.86
C PRO A 200 4.43 -27.14 2.75
#